data_AF-A0A8C9FPG8-F1
#
_entry.id   AF-A0A8C9FPG8-F1
#
_cell.length_a   1.000
_cell.length_b   1.000
_cell.length_c   1.000
_cell.angle_alpha   90.00
_cell.angle_beta   90.00
_cell.angle_gamma   90.00
#
_symmetry.space_group_name_H-M   'P 1'
#
loop_
_entity.id
_entity.type
_entity.pdbx_description
1 polymer ?
#
loop_
_entity_poly.entity_id
_entity_poly.type
_entity_poly.pdbx_seq_one_letter_code
_entity_poly.pdbx_strand_id
1 'polypeptide(L)'
;MAQQGNVGELLSMLDSPILGVLEDITAAFKDNLICDRGPMLVNSLVDYYLETNSQQALHILSTLQEPHDKHLLDKINEYMGKAATRLPTLSLLGHVIRRQPSWKHKLSQAPLLLSLLKCLKVRSK
;
A
#
# COMPACT_ATOMS: atom_id res chain seq x y z
N MET A 1 -23.49 -2.37 4.23
CA MET A 1 -22.57 -1.63 5.13
C MET A 1 -21.74 -2.57 6.03
N ALA A 2 -21.52 -3.85 5.69
CA ALA A 2 -20.94 -4.84 6.60
C ALA A 2 -19.45 -5.18 6.39
N GLN A 3 -18.77 -4.62 5.37
CA GLN A 3 -17.39 -5.02 5.06
C GLN A 3 -16.32 -4.27 5.86
N GLN A 4 -16.62 -3.08 6.41
CA GLN A 4 -15.60 -2.26 7.09
C GLN A 4 -15.18 -2.79 8.46
N GLY A 5 -16.10 -3.44 9.21
CA GLY A 5 -15.75 -4.06 10.50
C GLY A 5 -14.74 -5.20 10.34
N ASN A 6 -14.91 -6.01 9.30
CA ASN A 6 -14.06 -7.19 9.06
C ASN A 6 -12.63 -6.82 8.64
N VAL A 7 -12.46 -5.77 7.82
CA VAL A 7 -11.12 -5.34 7.37
C VAL A 7 -10.30 -4.79 8.53
N GLY A 8 -10.92 -4.00 9.43
CA GLY A 8 -10.24 -3.46 10.61
C GLY A 8 -9.71 -4.55 11.55
N GLU A 9 -10.53 -5.57 11.82
CA GLU A 9 -10.10 -6.71 12.65
C GLU A 9 -8.97 -7.50 11.99
N LEU A 10 -9.09 -7.80 10.68
CA LEU A 10 -8.01 -8.48 9.94
C LEU A 10 -6.71 -7.68 9.94
N LEU A 11 -6.77 -6.35 9.82
CA LEU A 11 -5.58 -5.48 9.92
C LEU A 11 -4.95 -5.57 11.30
N SER A 12 -5.73 -5.51 12.38
CA SER A 12 -5.22 -5.65 13.75
C SER A 12 -4.55 -7.00 13.99
N MET A 13 -5.00 -8.06 13.30
CA MET A 13 -4.40 -9.38 13.42
C MET A 13 -3.08 -9.54 12.63
N LEU A 14 -2.76 -8.67 11.66
CA LEU A 14 -1.49 -8.71 10.89
C LEU A 14 -0.24 -8.50 11.75
N ASP A 15 -0.38 -7.92 12.94
CA ASP A 15 0.72 -7.75 13.90
C ASP A 15 0.87 -8.95 14.86
N SER A 16 0.01 -9.97 14.74
CA SER A 16 0.06 -11.14 15.61
C SER A 16 1.38 -11.90 15.45
N PRO A 17 2.07 -12.25 16.55
CA PRO A 17 3.35 -12.97 16.49
C PRO A 17 3.20 -14.46 16.11
N ILE A 18 1.98 -14.94 15.85
CA ILE A 18 1.69 -16.35 15.56
C ILE A 18 1.75 -16.58 14.04
N LEU A 19 2.81 -17.24 13.58
CA LEU A 19 3.07 -17.47 12.14
C LEU A 19 1.89 -18.14 11.41
N GLY A 20 1.27 -19.16 12.00
CA GLY A 20 0.14 -19.87 11.35
C GLY A 20 -1.09 -18.98 11.16
N VAL A 21 -1.37 -18.10 12.12
CA VAL A 21 -2.45 -17.11 12.04
C VAL A 21 -2.14 -16.07 10.96
N LEU A 22 -0.87 -15.68 10.86
CA LEU A 22 -0.37 -14.72 9.89
C LEU A 22 -0.54 -15.18 8.43
N GLU A 23 -0.25 -16.45 8.15
CA GLU A 23 -0.43 -17.05 6.83
C GLU A 23 -1.91 -17.10 6.44
N ASP A 24 -2.78 -17.49 7.37
CA ASP A 24 -4.22 -17.55 7.18
C ASP A 24 -4.81 -16.16 6.90
N ILE A 25 -4.42 -15.15 7.69
CA ILE A 25 -4.83 -13.75 7.48
C ILE A 25 -4.32 -13.22 6.14
N THR A 26 -3.07 -13.51 5.79
CA THR A 26 -2.50 -13.08 4.51
C THR A 26 -3.27 -13.70 3.34
N ALA A 27 -3.65 -14.98 3.45
CA ALA A 27 -4.47 -15.66 2.45
C ALA A 27 -5.87 -15.04 2.37
N ALA A 28 -6.52 -14.77 3.51
CA ALA A 28 -7.80 -14.09 3.57
C ALA A 28 -7.73 -12.69 2.93
N PHE A 29 -6.67 -11.91 3.17
CA PHE A 29 -6.48 -10.61 2.52
C PHE A 29 -6.35 -10.72 1.01
N LYS A 30 -5.61 -11.72 0.53
CA LYS A 30 -5.46 -11.96 -0.91
C LYS A 30 -6.79 -12.34 -1.55
N ASP A 31 -7.57 -13.20 -0.90
CA ASP A 31 -8.92 -13.56 -1.37
C ASP A 31 -9.84 -12.33 -1.41
N ASN A 32 -9.83 -11.51 -0.36
CA ASN A 32 -10.57 -10.26 -0.30
C ASN A 32 -10.15 -9.28 -1.40
N LEU A 33 -8.85 -9.19 -1.75
CA LEU A 33 -8.38 -8.37 -2.87
C LEU A 33 -8.85 -8.92 -4.22
N ILE A 34 -8.92 -10.24 -4.38
CA ILE A 34 -9.43 -10.85 -5.62
C ILE A 34 -10.93 -10.58 -5.79
N CYS A 35 -11.69 -10.62 -4.68
CA CYS A 35 -13.12 -10.39 -4.65
C CYS A 35 -13.48 -8.90 -4.75
N ASP A 36 -12.83 -8.05 -3.95
CA ASP A 36 -13.04 -6.60 -3.88
C ASP A 36 -11.98 -5.86 -4.70
N ARG A 37 -12.35 -5.50 -5.92
CA ARG A 37 -11.52 -4.67 -6.82
C ARG A 37 -11.58 -3.17 -6.47
N GLY A 38 -12.14 -2.82 -5.30
CA GLY A 38 -12.35 -1.45 -4.88
C GLY A 38 -11.09 -0.81 -4.28
N PRO A 39 -11.12 0.52 -4.09
CA PRO A 39 -10.03 1.25 -3.44
C PRO A 39 -9.97 1.04 -1.93
N MET A 40 -11.06 0.62 -1.27
CA MET A 40 -11.15 0.62 0.19
C MET A 40 -10.07 -0.24 0.85
N LEU A 41 -9.94 -1.51 0.42
CA LEU A 41 -9.00 -2.44 1.03
C LEU A 41 -7.54 -2.00 0.85
N VAL A 42 -7.20 -1.52 -0.35
CA VAL A 42 -5.88 -0.98 -0.66
C VAL A 42 -5.60 0.28 0.18
N ASN A 43 -6.57 1.20 0.27
CA ASN A 43 -6.42 2.43 1.04
C ASN A 43 -6.21 2.13 2.53
N SER A 44 -7.00 1.23 3.10
CA SER A 44 -6.87 0.83 4.50
C SER A 44 -5.53 0.15 4.79
N LEU A 45 -5.03 -0.71 3.88
CA LEU A 45 -3.70 -1.31 4.02
C LEU A 45 -2.58 -0.27 3.98
N VAL A 46 -2.69 0.74 3.11
CA VAL A 46 -1.71 1.83 3.03
C VAL A 46 -1.75 2.69 4.31
N ASP A 47 -2.94 3.06 4.78
CA ASP A 47 -3.11 3.84 6.03
C ASP A 47 -2.48 3.08 7.20
N TYR A 48 -2.85 1.80 7.36
CA TYR A 48 -2.33 0.94 8.40
C TYR A 48 -0.81 0.80 8.36
N TYR A 49 -0.21 0.64 7.17
CA TYR A 49 1.25 0.62 7.03
C TYR A 49 1.91 1.94 7.47
N LEU A 50 1.31 3.08 7.11
CA LEU A 50 1.86 4.39 7.46
C LEU A 50 1.74 4.68 8.96
N GLU A 51 0.70 4.16 9.62
CA GLU A 51 0.49 4.31 11.07
C GLU A 51 1.34 3.34 11.90
N THR A 52 1.44 2.07 11.49
CA THR A 52 2.04 1.00 12.32
C THR A 52 3.42 0.53 11.85
N ASN A 53 3.82 0.87 10.62
CA ASN A 53 5.00 0.31 9.95
C ASN A 53 5.02 -1.23 9.82
N SER A 54 3.84 -1.86 9.83
CA SER A 54 3.70 -3.32 9.75
C SER A 54 4.35 -3.91 8.49
N GLN A 55 5.31 -4.83 8.69
CA GLN A 55 6.01 -5.52 7.61
C GLN A 55 5.09 -6.46 6.82
N GLN A 56 4.05 -6.96 7.47
CA GLN A 56 3.00 -7.78 6.90
C GLN A 56 2.16 -7.01 5.88
N ALA A 57 1.67 -5.83 6.28
CA ALA A 57 0.98 -4.93 5.35
C ALA A 57 1.86 -4.54 4.16
N LEU A 58 3.15 -4.25 4.40
CA LEU A 58 4.13 -3.99 3.34
C LEU A 58 4.27 -5.16 2.36
N HIS A 59 4.31 -6.39 2.87
CA HIS A 59 4.40 -7.59 2.04
C HIS A 59 3.18 -7.70 1.14
N ILE A 60 1.97 -7.56 1.69
CA ILE A 60 0.72 -7.64 0.93
C ILE A 60 0.68 -6.55 -0.15
N LEU A 61 0.94 -5.29 0.23
CA LEU A 61 1.02 -4.15 -0.69
C LEU A 61 2.03 -4.38 -1.84
N SER A 62 3.16 -5.04 -1.55
CA SER A 62 4.18 -5.37 -2.55
C SER A 62 3.80 -6.52 -3.49
N THR A 63 2.75 -7.27 -3.17
CA THR A 63 2.21 -8.35 -4.02
C THR A 63 1.03 -7.90 -4.88
N LEU A 64 0.57 -6.65 -4.72
CA LEU A 64 -0.58 -6.12 -5.46
C LEU A 64 -0.32 -6.09 -6.97
N GLN A 65 -1.32 -6.55 -7.71
CA GLN A 65 -1.36 -6.54 -9.17
C GLN A 65 -2.55 -5.73 -9.69
N GLU A 66 -2.67 -5.65 -11.01
CA GLU A 66 -3.82 -5.02 -11.68
C GLU A 66 -5.11 -5.76 -11.28
N PRO A 67 -6.21 -5.06 -10.93
CA PRO A 67 -6.48 -3.62 -11.13
C PRO A 67 -6.15 -2.69 -9.94
N HIS A 68 -5.53 -3.21 -8.88
CA HIS A 68 -5.30 -2.45 -7.63
C HIS A 68 -4.15 -1.45 -7.74
N ASP A 69 -3.34 -1.53 -8.80
CA ASP A 69 -2.24 -0.63 -9.11
C ASP A 69 -2.69 0.83 -9.08
N LYS A 70 -3.82 1.14 -9.74
CA LYS A 70 -4.33 2.50 -9.80
C LYS A 70 -4.66 3.06 -8.41
N HIS A 71 -5.32 2.26 -7.57
CA HIS A 71 -5.71 2.67 -6.22
C HIS A 71 -4.49 2.88 -5.32
N LEU A 72 -3.51 1.97 -5.41
CA LEU A 72 -2.25 2.11 -4.69
C LEU A 72 -1.50 3.39 -5.10
N LEU A 73 -1.36 3.62 -6.40
CA LEU A 73 -0.64 4.79 -6.93
C LEU A 73 -1.32 6.11 -6.56
N ASP A 74 -2.66 6.15 -6.60
CA ASP A 74 -3.44 7.33 -6.21
C ASP A 74 -3.25 7.64 -4.72
N LYS A 75 -3.37 6.62 -3.85
CA LYS A 75 -3.20 6.79 -2.40
C LYS A 75 -1.77 7.20 -2.02
N ILE A 76 -0.75 6.60 -2.65
CA ILE A 76 0.65 7.00 -2.47
C ILE A 76 0.84 8.48 -2.90
N ASN A 77 0.24 8.89 -4.00
CA ASN A 77 0.33 10.27 -4.47
C ASN A 77 -0.31 11.26 -3.48
N GLU A 78 -1.43 10.88 -2.85
CA GLU A 78 -2.07 11.67 -1.78
C GLU A 78 -1.11 11.90 -0.60
N TYR A 79 -0.51 10.83 -0.05
CA TYR A 79 0.41 10.95 1.09
C TYR A 79 1.76 11.58 0.75
N MET A 80 2.19 11.52 -0.50
CA MET A 80 3.38 12.25 -0.97
C MET A 80 3.20 13.77 -0.95
N GLY A 81 1.96 14.24 -1.05
CA GLY A 81 1.59 15.65 -0.88
C GLY A 81 1.79 16.15 0.56
N LYS A 82 1.73 15.26 1.55
CA LYS A 82 1.89 15.56 2.98
C LYS A 82 3.35 15.41 3.40
N ALA A 83 3.95 16.46 3.97
CA ALA A 83 5.37 16.45 4.32
C ALA A 83 5.74 15.37 5.37
N ALA A 84 4.87 15.14 6.36
CA ALA A 84 5.10 14.18 7.44
C ALA A 84 5.13 12.71 6.96
N THR A 85 4.28 12.35 6.01
CA THR A 85 4.16 10.96 5.50
C THR A 85 5.04 10.71 4.27
N ARG A 86 5.66 11.75 3.71
CA ARG A 86 6.44 11.64 2.46
C ARG A 86 7.53 10.57 2.52
N LEU A 87 8.32 10.52 3.58
CA LEU A 87 9.41 9.53 3.71
C LEU A 87 8.90 8.08 3.81
N PRO A 88 7.97 7.74 4.74
CA PRO A 88 7.45 6.37 4.80
C PRO A 88 6.70 5.97 3.54
N THR A 89 5.97 6.89 2.89
CA THR A 89 5.32 6.63 1.59
C THR A 89 6.33 6.37 0.47
N LEU A 90 7.44 7.10 0.41
CA LEU A 90 8.54 6.82 -0.53
C LEU A 90 9.18 5.45 -0.27
N SER A 91 9.36 5.09 1.00
CA SER A 91 9.88 3.77 1.37
C SER A 91 8.95 2.66 0.90
N LEU A 92 7.64 2.79 1.14
CA LEU A 92 6.62 1.86 0.65
C LEU A 92 6.71 1.72 -0.87
N LEU A 93 6.66 2.83 -1.61
CA LEU A 93 6.74 2.82 -3.06
C LEU A 93 8.04 2.12 -3.53
N GLY A 94 9.18 2.46 -2.94
CA GLY A 94 10.46 1.85 -3.27
C GLY A 94 10.47 0.33 -3.05
N HIS A 95 9.79 -0.19 -2.03
CA HIS A 95 9.66 -1.63 -1.80
C HIS A 95 8.78 -2.31 -2.85
N VAL A 96 7.63 -1.71 -3.17
CA VAL A 96 6.72 -2.26 -4.18
C VAL A 96 7.41 -2.31 -5.54
N ILE A 97 8.09 -1.24 -5.97
CA ILE A 97 8.74 -1.18 -7.28
C ILE A 97 9.93 -2.13 -7.39
N ARG A 98 10.63 -2.40 -6.28
CA ARG A 98 11.73 -3.37 -6.24
C ARG A 98 11.27 -4.79 -6.58
N ARG A 99 10.00 -5.12 -6.35
CA ARG A 99 9.39 -6.40 -6.76
C ARG A 99 9.07 -6.51 -8.24
N GLN A 100 9.37 -5.47 -9.03
CA GLN A 100 9.12 -5.41 -10.47
C GLN A 100 7.67 -5.75 -10.86
N PRO A 101 6.68 -5.03 -10.33
CA PRO A 101 5.29 -5.27 -10.69
C PRO A 101 5.07 -5.09 -12.20
N SER A 102 4.12 -5.85 -12.77
CA SER A 102 3.76 -5.76 -14.20
C SER A 102 3.40 -4.33 -14.63
N TRP A 103 2.73 -3.61 -13.73
CA TRP A 103 2.27 -2.24 -13.89
C TRP A 103 3.34 -1.17 -13.61
N LYS A 104 4.61 -1.53 -13.37
CA LYS A 104 5.69 -0.54 -13.10
C LYS A 104 5.79 0.56 -14.15
N HIS A 105 5.47 0.24 -15.41
CA HIS A 105 5.49 1.19 -16.53
C HIS A 105 4.43 2.30 -16.39
N LYS A 106 3.32 2.04 -15.68
CA LYS A 106 2.26 3.04 -15.42
C LYS A 106 2.68 4.11 -14.42
N LEU A 107 3.71 3.87 -13.60
CA LEU A 107 4.28 4.90 -12.71
C LEU A 107 4.69 6.14 -13.48
N SER A 108 5.30 5.96 -14.65
CA SER A 108 5.79 7.05 -15.48
C SER A 108 4.65 7.90 -16.04
N GLN A 109 3.46 7.31 -16.18
CA GLN A 109 2.25 7.98 -16.66
C GLN A 109 1.42 8.56 -15.50
N ALA A 110 1.65 8.11 -14.27
CA ALA A 110 0.92 8.54 -13.10
C ALA A 110 1.37 9.93 -12.63
N PRO A 111 0.47 10.76 -12.06
CA PRO A 111 0.83 12.05 -11.45
C PRO A 111 1.85 11.91 -10.31
N LEU A 112 2.00 10.69 -9.77
CA LEU A 112 3.00 10.33 -8.78
C LEU A 112 4.43 10.64 -9.22
N LEU A 113 4.77 10.49 -10.51
CA LEU A 113 6.12 10.83 -11.01
C LEU A 113 6.43 12.31 -10.80
N LEU A 114 5.46 13.19 -11.07
CA LEU A 114 5.63 14.62 -10.83
C LEU A 114 5.82 14.92 -9.34
N SER A 115 5.06 14.25 -8.47
CA SER A 115 5.20 14.37 -7.03
C SER A 115 6.58 13.89 -6.55
N LEU A 116 7.13 12.81 -7.13
CA LEU A 116 8.49 12.32 -6.87
C LEU A 116 9.55 13.34 -7.27
N LEU A 117 9.46 13.89 -8.47
CA LEU A 117 10.38 14.90 -8.96
C LEU A 117 10.37 16.16 -8.08
N LYS A 118 9.17 16.61 -7.65
CA LYS A 118 9.03 17.71 -6.69
C LYS A 118 9.69 17.38 -5.34
N CYS A 119 9.52 16.16 -4.84
CA CYS A 119 10.15 15.73 -3.58
C CYS A 119 11.67 15.79 -3.63
N LEU A 120 12.27 15.37 -4.75
CA LEU A 120 13.72 15.40 -4.96
C LEU A 120 14.24 16.84 -5.05
N LYS A 121 13.50 17.73 -5.71
CA LYS A 121 13.90 19.13 -5.89
C LYS A 121 13.93 19.93 -4.57
N VAL A 122 13.08 19.60 -3.60
CA VAL A 122 12.99 20.31 -2.30
C VAL A 122 14.17 20.01 -1.36
N ARG A 123 14.87 18.87 -1.52
CA ARG A 123 16.01 18.48 -0.65
C ARG A 123 17.38 19.00 -1.12
N SER A 124 17.42 19.81 -2.18
CA SER A 124 18.66 20.27 -2.81
C SER A 124 19.11 21.67 -2.36
N LYS A 125 18.78 22.08 -1.14
CA LYS A 125 19.21 23.36 -0.55
C LYS A 125 19.90 23.13 0.77
#